data_AF-A0A958LTY9-F1
#
_entry.id   AF-A0A958LTY9-F1
#
_cell.length_a   1.000
_cell.length_b   1.000
_cell.length_c   1.000
_cell.angle_alpha   90.00
_cell.angle_beta   90.00
_cell.angle_gamma   90.00
#
_symmetry.space_group_name_H-M   'P 1'
#
loop_
_entity.id
_entity.type
_entity.pdbx_description
1 polymer ?
#
loop_
_entity_poly.entity_id
_entity_poly.type
_entity_poly.pdbx_seq_one_letter_code
_entity_poly.pdbx_strand_id
1 'polypeptide(L)'
;MQEDPTKIPPGAMPRSIDVVLRNEFTEKGQPGDICEVIGYLCVLPELSSMLKPGEKTQLTTRSIETRGLGQTEGGISGLKGIRDLSYKLVFTAINIKVENNQFD
;
A
#
# COMPACT_ATOMS: atom_id res chain seq x y z
N MET A 1 0.04 8.77 8.77
CA MET A 1 0.32 8.97 10.20
C MET A 1 1.77 8.58 10.48
N GLN A 2 2.45 9.32 11.35
CA GLN A 2 3.84 9.11 11.72
C GLN A 2 3.94 8.50 13.12
N GLU A 3 4.96 7.70 13.37
CA GLU A 3 5.27 7.18 14.71
C GLU A 3 5.51 8.31 15.72
N ASP A 4 5.10 8.05 16.96
CA ASP A 4 5.34 8.94 18.10
C ASP A 4 6.85 9.04 18.38
N PRO A 5 7.45 10.26 18.34
CA PRO A 5 8.87 10.46 18.54
C PRO A 5 9.38 9.95 19.90
N THR A 6 8.52 9.87 20.92
CA THR A 6 8.90 9.40 22.25
C THR A 6 9.14 7.88 22.31
N LYS A 7 8.63 7.13 21.33
CA LYS A 7 8.72 5.66 21.27
C LYS A 7 9.75 5.14 20.27
N ILE A 8 10.45 6.04 19.58
CA ILE A 8 11.44 5.68 18.57
C ILE A 8 12.79 5.40 19.26
N PRO A 9 13.49 4.31 18.92
CA PRO A 9 14.81 4.04 19.47
C PRO A 9 15.84 5.09 19.01
N PRO A 10 16.82 5.45 19.85
CA PRO A 10 17.84 6.44 19.49
C PRO A 10 18.56 6.08 18.18
N GLY A 11 18.66 7.05 17.27
CA GLY A 11 19.31 6.89 15.96
C GLY A 11 18.41 6.30 14.86
N ALA A 12 17.16 5.91 15.15
CA ALA A 12 16.22 5.51 14.12
C ALA A 12 15.45 6.70 13.53
N MET A 13 15.09 6.60 12.26
CA MET A 13 14.19 7.55 11.61
C MET A 13 12.72 7.17 11.89
N PRO A 14 11.83 8.14 12.13
CA PRO A 14 10.40 7.88 12.29
C PRO A 14 9.81 7.18 11.09
N ARG A 15 9.09 6.07 11.32
CA ARG A 15 8.35 5.39 10.26
C ARG A 15 6.96 6.01 10.13
N SER A 16 6.37 5.88 8.95
CA SER A 16 5.02 6.34 8.66
C SER A 16 4.20 5.25 8.00
N ILE A 17 2.89 5.28 8.23
CA ILE A 17 1.91 4.42 7.60
C ILE A 17 0.74 5.26 7.09
N ASP A 18 0.21 4.91 5.93
CA ASP A 18 -0.99 5.54 5.41
C ASP A 18 -2.21 4.97 6.12
N VAL A 19 -3.03 5.86 6.65
CA VAL A 19 -4.25 5.51 7.37
C VAL A 19 -5.42 6.09 6.62
N VAL A 20 -6.39 5.26 6.26
CA VAL A 20 -7.63 5.67 5.60
C VAL A 20 -8.74 5.71 6.63
N LEU A 21 -9.24 6.92 6.89
CA LEU A 21 -10.47 7.16 7.66
C LEU A 21 -11.68 7.07 6.71
N ARG A 22 -12.80 6.56 7.20
CA ARG A 22 -14.04 6.41 6.43
C ARG A 22 -15.24 6.84 7.26
N ASN A 23 -16.34 7.13 6.56
CA ASN A 23 -17.66 7.40 7.13
C ASN A 23 -17.63 8.54 8.19
N GLU A 24 -18.15 8.28 9.39
CA GLU A 24 -18.30 9.23 10.50
C GLU A 24 -16.98 9.64 11.16
N PHE A 25 -15.86 8.99 10.83
CA PHE A 25 -14.53 9.33 11.34
C PHE A 25 -13.77 10.30 10.44
N THR A 26 -14.33 10.63 9.27
CA THR A 26 -13.79 11.67 8.38
C THR A 26 -13.72 13.00 9.14
N GLU A 27 -12.65 13.77 8.97
CA GLU A 27 -12.38 15.05 9.65
C GLU A 27 -12.11 15.00 11.17
N LYS A 28 -12.10 13.82 11.82
CA LYS A 28 -11.86 13.76 13.27
C LYS A 28 -10.41 14.04 13.71
N GLY A 29 -9.43 13.76 12.86
CA GLY A 29 -8.02 13.99 13.18
C GLY A 29 -7.49 15.23 12.47
N GLN A 30 -6.87 16.14 13.22
CA GLN A 30 -6.22 17.32 12.68
C GLN A 30 -4.69 17.11 12.56
N PRO A 31 -4.02 17.88 11.69
CA PRO A 31 -2.56 17.86 11.63
C PRO A 31 -1.94 18.25 12.99
N GLY A 32 -1.06 17.41 13.51
CA GLY A 32 -0.39 17.63 14.80
C GLY A 32 -1.02 16.84 15.96
N ASP A 33 -2.23 16.31 15.79
CA ASP A 33 -2.89 15.54 16.83
C ASP A 33 -2.22 14.18 17.07
N ILE A 34 -2.14 13.81 18.35
CA ILE A 34 -1.80 12.45 18.77
C ILE A 34 -3.08 11.63 18.71
N CYS A 35 -3.14 10.70 17.76
CA CYS A 35 -4.32 9.89 17.51
C CYS A 35 -4.02 8.40 17.73
N GLU A 36 -4.91 7.72 18.44
CA GLU A 36 -4.96 6.27 18.54
C GLU A 36 -5.98 5.74 17.52
N VAL A 37 -5.55 4.83 16.64
CA VAL A 37 -6.38 4.30 15.56
C VAL A 37 -6.54 2.80 15.72
N ILE A 38 -7.79 2.34 15.68
CA ILE A 38 -8.15 0.93 15.68
C ILE A 38 -8.67 0.58 14.30
N GLY A 39 -8.23 -0.56 13.76
CA GLY A 39 -8.56 -0.95 12.40
C GLY A 39 -7.86 -2.22 11.96
N TYR A 40 -7.65 -2.34 10.66
CA TYR A 40 -7.02 -3.51 10.05
C TYR A 40 -6.03 -3.12 8.95
N LEU A 41 -4.98 -3.92 8.80
CA LEU A 41 -3.98 -3.74 7.76
C LEU A 41 -4.50 -4.28 6.43
N CYS A 42 -4.38 -3.48 5.39
CA CYS A 42 -4.81 -3.76 4.03
C CYS A 42 -3.63 -3.66 3.06
N VAL A 43 -3.81 -4.27 1.90
CA VAL A 43 -2.87 -4.22 0.79
C VAL A 43 -3.58 -3.58 -0.41
N LEU A 44 -3.05 -2.47 -0.92
CA LEU A 44 -3.59 -1.80 -2.10
C LEU A 44 -2.65 -1.98 -3.30
N PRO A 45 -3.18 -2.23 -4.50
CA PRO A 45 -2.36 -2.26 -5.71
C PRO A 45 -1.81 -0.87 -5.99
N GLU A 46 -0.49 -0.76 -6.22
CA GLU A 46 0.18 0.50 -6.55
C GLU A 46 0.52 0.56 -8.05
N LEU A 47 0.12 1.63 -8.74
CA LEU A 47 0.45 1.85 -10.16
C LEU A 47 1.88 2.38 -10.38
N SER A 48 2.43 3.11 -9.41
CA SER A 48 3.71 3.83 -9.51
C SER A 48 4.92 2.91 -9.69
N SER A 49 4.81 1.66 -9.24
CA SER A 49 5.88 0.69 -9.36
C SER A 49 6.16 0.30 -10.81
N MET A 50 5.24 0.51 -11.76
CA MET A 50 5.45 0.22 -13.19
C MET A 50 6.66 0.94 -13.78
N LEU A 51 7.06 2.08 -13.20
CA LEU A 51 8.15 2.93 -13.71
C LEU A 51 9.54 2.50 -13.27
N LYS A 52 9.68 1.56 -12.31
CA LYS A 52 10.99 1.06 -11.88
C LYS A 52 11.35 -0.23 -12.64
N PRO A 53 12.44 -0.24 -13.43
CA PRO A 53 12.93 -1.47 -14.07
C PRO A 53 13.51 -2.41 -13.00
N GLY A 54 13.00 -3.63 -12.91
CA GLY A 54 13.44 -4.64 -11.95
C GLY A 54 12.59 -5.91 -12.04
N GLU A 55 13.04 -6.99 -11.40
CA GLU A 55 12.38 -8.29 -11.40
C GLU A 55 11.04 -8.21 -10.66
N LYS A 56 9.93 -8.14 -11.39
CA LYS A 56 8.58 -8.09 -10.83
C LYS A 56 7.79 -9.31 -11.23
N THR A 57 7.04 -9.84 -10.26
CA THR A 57 6.14 -10.96 -10.48
C THR A 57 5.01 -10.52 -11.41
N GLN A 58 4.83 -11.28 -12.49
CA GLN A 58 3.81 -11.05 -13.50
C GLN A 58 2.71 -12.09 -13.38
N LEU A 59 1.45 -11.68 -13.49
CA LEU A 59 0.33 -12.62 -13.63
C LEU A 59 0.33 -13.18 -15.06
N THR A 60 0.76 -14.42 -15.22
CA THR A 60 0.64 -15.16 -16.48
C THR A 60 -0.59 -16.07 -16.44
N THR A 61 -1.64 -15.73 -17.17
CA THR A 61 -2.74 -16.68 -17.45
C THR A 61 -2.23 -17.72 -18.44
N ARG A 62 -1.87 -18.92 -17.95
CA ARG A 62 -1.59 -20.06 -18.84
C ARG A 62 -2.90 -20.60 -19.38
N SER A 63 -3.22 -20.31 -20.64
CA SER A 63 -4.25 -21.05 -21.36
C SER A 63 -3.80 -22.51 -21.52
N ILE A 64 -4.69 -23.46 -21.19
CA ILE A 64 -4.42 -24.91 -21.18
C ILE A 64 -4.16 -25.47 -22.60
N GLU A 65 -4.36 -24.67 -23.64
CA GLU A 65 -4.39 -25.12 -25.04
C GLU A 65 -3.02 -25.18 -25.74
N THR A 66 -1.94 -24.66 -25.15
CA THR A 66 -0.64 -24.55 -25.85
C THR A 66 0.48 -25.34 -25.16
N ARG A 67 0.27 -26.65 -24.93
CA ARG A 67 1.31 -27.59 -24.46
C ARG A 67 2.17 -28.17 -25.58
N GLY A 68 2.45 -27.37 -26.60
CA GLY A 68 3.33 -27.77 -27.68
C GLY A 68 3.67 -26.56 -28.51
N LEU A 69 4.86 -26.00 -28.28
CA LEU A 69 5.79 -25.47 -29.27
C LEU A 69 6.80 -24.57 -28.54
N GLY A 70 8.06 -24.98 -28.66
CA GLY A 70 9.32 -24.23 -28.60
C GLY A 70 9.41 -22.95 -27.78
N GLN A 71 10.43 -22.93 -26.92
CA GLN A 71 11.15 -21.73 -26.50
C GLN A 71 11.19 -20.66 -27.59
N THR A 72 10.61 -19.49 -27.31
CA THR A 72 11.01 -18.23 -27.91
C THR A 72 10.93 -17.13 -26.87
N GLU A 73 12.10 -16.64 -26.48
CA GLU A 73 12.28 -15.33 -25.86
C GLU A 73 11.60 -14.26 -26.74
N GLY A 74 10.68 -13.50 -26.18
CA GLY A 74 10.00 -12.41 -26.90
C GLY A 74 8.48 -12.49 -26.80
N GLY A 75 7.95 -12.19 -25.62
CA GLY A 75 6.53 -11.93 -25.45
C GLY A 75 6.11 -10.70 -26.25
N ILE A 76 5.27 -10.90 -27.25
CA ILE A 76 4.60 -9.85 -28.04
C ILE A 76 3.85 -8.86 -27.13
N SER A 77 4.33 -7.62 -27.09
CA SER A 77 3.85 -6.50 -26.26
C SER A 77 2.48 -5.90 -26.66
N GLY A 78 1.60 -6.64 -27.34
CA GLY A 78 0.45 -6.05 -28.04
C GLY A 78 -0.95 -6.58 -27.72
N LEU A 79 -1.10 -7.78 -27.17
CA LEU A 79 -2.41 -8.45 -27.05
C LEU A 79 -2.60 -9.02 -25.63
N LYS A 80 -3.41 -8.31 -24.82
CA LYS A 80 -3.90 -8.70 -23.47
C LYS A 80 -2.84 -9.12 -22.43
N GLY A 81 -2.36 -8.12 -21.68
CA GLY A 81 -2.73 -8.06 -20.26
C GLY A 81 -1.76 -8.61 -19.22
N ILE A 82 -0.45 -8.66 -19.46
CA ILE A 82 0.52 -8.90 -18.38
C ILE A 82 0.69 -7.59 -17.59
N ARG A 83 0.18 -7.55 -16.36
CA ARG A 83 0.33 -6.41 -15.45
C ARG A 83 1.29 -6.76 -14.33
N ASP A 84 2.22 -5.86 -14.06
CA ASP A 84 3.07 -5.93 -12.88
C ASP A 84 2.21 -5.88 -11.62
N LEU A 85 2.48 -6.79 -10.68
CA LEU A 85 1.83 -6.81 -9.38
C LEU A 85 2.72 -6.08 -8.39
N SER A 86 2.25 -4.95 -7.92
CA SER A 86 2.89 -4.24 -6.83
C SER A 86 1.84 -3.73 -5.89
N TYR A 87 2.22 -3.77 -4.63
CA TYR A 87 1.29 -3.67 -3.53
C TYR A 87 1.91 -2.82 -2.45
N LYS A 88 1.11 -1.92 -1.89
CA LYS A 88 1.47 -1.07 -0.77
C LYS A 88 0.61 -1.41 0.42
N LEU A 89 1.23 -1.41 1.61
CA LEU A 89 0.53 -1.56 2.87
C LEU A 89 -0.17 -0.25 3.23
N VAL A 90 -1.45 -0.36 3.59
CA VAL A 90 -2.28 0.76 4.05
C VAL A 90 -3.11 0.27 5.23
N PHE A 91 -3.28 1.10 6.25
CA PHE A 91 -4.11 0.78 7.40
C PHE A 91 -5.50 1.38 7.22
N THR A 92 -6.54 0.57 7.35
CA THR A 92 -7.92 1.04 7.25
C THR A 92 -8.51 1.18 8.64
N ALA A 93 -8.92 2.39 9.00
CA ALA A 93 -9.47 2.66 10.32
C ALA A 93 -10.93 2.18 10.44
N ILE A 94 -11.24 1.61 11.61
CA ILE A 94 -12.61 1.35 12.10
C ILE A 94 -12.97 2.38 13.18
N ASN A 95 -11.99 2.85 13.96
CA ASN A 95 -12.20 3.87 14.99
C ASN A 95 -10.94 4.74 15.14
N ILE A 96 -11.13 5.97 15.57
CA ILE A 96 -10.07 6.94 15.90
C ILE A 96 -10.41 7.65 17.20
N LYS A 97 -9.43 7.74 18.10
CA LYS A 97 -9.48 8.50 19.34
C LYS A 97 -8.37 9.55 19.28
N VAL A 98 -8.73 10.82 19.46
CA VAL A 98 -7.77 11.93 19.54
C VAL A 98 -7.46 12.17 21.02
N GLU A 99 -6.19 12.10 21.41
CA GLU A 99 -5.78 12.27 22.82
C GLU A 99 -5.49 13.73 23.18
N ASN A 100 -4.91 14.50 22.26
CA ASN A 100 -4.71 15.94 22.40
C ASN A 100 -5.27 16.60 21.15
N ASN A 101 -6.34 17.39 21.31
CA ASN A 101 -6.81 18.29 20.27
C ASN A 101 -6.00 19.58 20.44
N GLN A 102 -4.98 19.81 19.62
CA GLN A 102 -4.07 20.94 19.84
C GLN A 102 -4.74 22.32 19.57
N PHE A 103 -6.01 22.30 19.17
CA PHE A 103 -6.81 23.44 18.74
C PHE A 103 -8.13 23.64 19.52
N ASP A 104 -8.34 22.92 20.62
CA ASP A 104 -9.40 23.21 21.62
C ASP A 104 -8.83 23.89 22.87
#